data_AF-A0A9Q3E7B5-F1
#
_entry.id   AF-A0A9Q3E7B5-F1
#
_cell.length_a   1.000
_cell.length_b   1.000
_cell.length_c   1.000
_cell.angle_alpha   90.00
_cell.angle_beta   90.00
_cell.angle_gamma   90.00
#
_symmetry.space_group_name_H-M   'P 1'
#
loop_
_entity.id
_entity.type
_entity.pdbx_description
1 polymer ?
#
loop_
_entity_poly.entity_id
_entity_poly.type
_entity_poly.pdbx_seq_one_letter_code
_entity_poly.pdbx_strand_id
1 'polypeptide(L)'
;MVLCSRTSINTILPEWNYNIHSGHLHEDRKMERIKTCAWWPSWRKDVIEYRHTRNRFQNANKATGKRFGLIIHTQEPSTPREVAHMDWVAALPPLCDQSYNACLVIDER
;
A
#
# COMPACT_ATOMS: atom_id res chain seq x y z
N MET A 1 -30.36 -12.24 6.95
CA MET A 1 -31.42 -11.45 6.27
C MET A 1 -31.29 -11.65 4.77
N VAL A 2 -32.36 -11.97 4.03
CA VAL A 2 -32.30 -12.09 2.56
C VAL A 2 -32.67 -10.74 1.96
N LEU A 3 -31.78 -10.17 1.16
CA LEU A 3 -32.00 -8.88 0.49
C LEU A 3 -32.47 -9.13 -0.94
N CYS A 4 -33.71 -8.76 -1.23
CA CYS A 4 -34.28 -8.87 -2.58
C CYS A 4 -34.28 -7.53 -3.34
N SER A 5 -34.15 -6.39 -2.65
CA SER A 5 -34.22 -5.06 -3.25
C SER A 5 -32.83 -4.45 -3.48
N ARG A 6 -32.61 -3.95 -4.70
CA ARG A 6 -31.37 -3.22 -5.08
C ARG A 6 -31.17 -1.96 -4.24
N THR A 7 -32.25 -1.32 -3.85
CA THR A 7 -32.24 -0.11 -3.00
C THR A 7 -31.62 -0.42 -1.64
N SER A 8 -32.05 -1.53 -1.02
CA SER A 8 -31.51 -1.97 0.28
C SER A 8 -30.04 -2.36 0.18
N ILE A 9 -29.63 -3.00 -0.91
CA ILE A 9 -28.22 -3.35 -1.17
C ILE A 9 -27.35 -2.08 -1.26
N ASN A 10 -27.82 -1.06 -1.99
CA ASN A 10 -27.11 0.20 -2.17
C ASN A 10 -27.02 1.05 -0.88
N THR A 11 -27.94 0.88 0.07
CA THR A 11 -27.86 1.53 1.39
C THR A 11 -26.85 0.84 2.31
N ILE A 12 -26.79 -0.50 2.27
CA ILE A 12 -25.97 -1.28 3.21
C ILE A 12 -24.48 -1.27 2.83
N LEU A 13 -24.15 -1.30 1.54
CA LEU A 13 -22.76 -1.35 1.06
C LEU A 13 -21.90 -0.14 1.53
N PRO A 14 -22.39 1.12 1.46
CA PRO A 14 -21.68 2.27 2.01
C PRO A 14 -21.57 2.25 3.53
N GLU A 15 -22.66 1.96 4.24
CA GLU A 15 -22.66 1.92 5.71
C GLU A 15 -21.62 0.95 6.23
N TRP A 16 -21.52 -0.26 5.67
CA TRP A 16 -20.59 -1.24 6.20
C TRP A 16 -19.12 -0.94 5.87
N ASN A 17 -18.86 -0.21 4.79
CA ASN A 17 -17.50 0.19 4.43
C ASN A 17 -16.99 1.45 5.14
N TYR A 18 -17.90 2.36 5.52
CA TYR A 18 -17.56 3.71 5.98
C TYR A 18 -18.10 4.08 7.36
N ASN A 19 -18.98 3.28 7.96
CA ASN A 19 -19.43 3.54 9.33
C ASN A 19 -18.21 3.45 10.26
N ILE A 20 -18.02 4.48 11.08
CA ILE A 20 -16.93 4.59 12.05
C ILE A 20 -16.95 3.39 13.02
N HIS A 21 -18.14 2.84 13.27
CA HIS A 21 -18.35 1.65 14.10
C HIS A 21 -18.06 0.30 13.38
N SER A 22 -17.81 0.31 12.06
CA SER A 22 -17.49 -0.91 11.30
C SER A 22 -16.00 -1.24 11.25
N GLY A 23 -15.14 -0.37 11.79
CA GLY A 23 -13.73 -0.65 12.08
C GLY A 23 -12.80 -0.77 10.87
N HIS A 24 -13.20 -0.28 9.69
CA HIS A 24 -12.40 -0.37 8.45
C HIS A 24 -11.74 -1.74 8.22
N LEU A 25 -12.49 -2.81 8.48
CA LEU A 25 -12.00 -4.19 8.49
C LEU A 25 -11.33 -4.61 7.17
N HIS A 26 -10.37 -5.53 7.28
CA HIS A 26 -9.77 -6.20 6.14
C HIS A 26 -10.83 -6.97 5.34
N GLU A 27 -10.56 -7.17 4.05
CA GLU A 27 -11.52 -7.73 3.08
C GLU A 27 -12.14 -9.05 3.55
N ASP A 28 -11.32 -9.99 4.01
CA ASP A 28 -11.80 -11.30 4.45
C ASP A 28 -12.80 -11.19 5.61
N ARG A 29 -12.49 -10.33 6.59
CA ARG A 29 -13.38 -10.07 7.73
C ARG A 29 -14.66 -9.35 7.31
N LYS A 30 -14.59 -8.47 6.32
CA LYS A 30 -15.81 -7.85 5.76
C LYS A 30 -16.67 -8.93 5.11
N MET A 31 -16.09 -9.77 4.26
CA MET A 31 -16.81 -10.83 3.55
C MET A 31 -17.50 -11.81 4.51
N GLU A 32 -16.86 -12.20 5.60
CA GLU A 32 -17.47 -13.04 6.63
C GLU A 32 -18.64 -12.36 7.34
N ARG A 33 -18.53 -11.06 7.62
CA ARG A 33 -19.62 -10.27 8.20
C ARG A 33 -20.80 -10.13 7.25
N ILE A 34 -20.55 -9.91 5.95
CA ILE A 34 -21.62 -9.83 4.97
C ILE A 34 -22.35 -11.16 4.88
N LYS A 35 -21.58 -12.25 4.76
CA LYS A 35 -22.12 -13.61 4.68
C LYS A 35 -23.03 -13.97 5.87
N THR A 36 -22.74 -13.47 7.06
CA THR A 36 -23.53 -13.75 8.28
C THR A 36 -24.75 -12.84 8.41
N CYS A 37 -24.68 -11.59 7.96
CA CYS A 37 -25.76 -10.60 8.14
C CYS A 37 -26.75 -10.53 6.96
N ALA A 38 -26.28 -10.62 5.72
CA ALA A 38 -27.08 -10.37 4.52
C ALA A 38 -26.72 -11.29 3.34
N TRP A 39 -27.72 -11.78 2.62
CA TRP A 39 -27.51 -12.67 1.47
C TRP A 39 -28.37 -12.24 0.27
N TRP A 40 -27.75 -12.20 -0.92
CA TRP A 40 -28.39 -12.03 -2.23
C TRP A 40 -27.55 -12.66 -3.34
N PRO A 41 -28.09 -13.05 -4.52
CA PRO A 41 -27.37 -13.92 -5.47
C PRO A 41 -26.01 -13.39 -5.97
N SER A 42 -25.88 -12.08 -6.18
CA SER A 42 -24.66 -11.43 -6.70
C SER A 42 -23.77 -10.81 -5.61
N TRP A 43 -24.03 -11.08 -4.33
CA TRP A 43 -23.44 -10.34 -3.21
C TRP A 43 -21.93 -10.25 -3.22
N ARG A 44 -21.25 -11.36 -3.53
CA ARG A 44 -19.79 -11.39 -3.59
C ARG A 44 -19.24 -10.52 -4.72
N LYS A 45 -19.89 -10.51 -5.87
CA LYS A 45 -19.48 -9.69 -7.03
C LYS A 45 -19.71 -8.20 -6.73
N ASP A 46 -20.89 -7.87 -6.22
CA ASP A 46 -21.28 -6.48 -5.94
C ASP A 46 -20.36 -5.83 -4.89
N VAL A 47 -19.93 -6.58 -3.87
CA VAL A 47 -19.00 -6.08 -2.84
C VAL A 47 -17.60 -5.82 -3.40
N ILE A 48 -17.10 -6.71 -4.27
CA ILE A 48 -15.81 -6.57 -4.93
C ILE A 48 -15.85 -5.37 -5.90
N GLU A 49 -16.88 -5.26 -6.72
CA GLU A 49 -17.08 -4.17 -7.67
C GLU A 49 -17.22 -2.80 -6.96
N TYR A 50 -17.99 -2.76 -5.87
CA TYR A 50 -18.14 -1.56 -5.04
C TYR A 50 -16.80 -1.08 -4.44
N ARG A 51 -15.88 -2.00 -4.15
CA ARG A 51 -14.53 -1.64 -3.70
C ARG A 51 -13.69 -1.07 -4.84
N HIS A 52 -13.70 -1.72 -5.99
CA HIS A 52 -12.89 -1.28 -7.15
C HIS A 52 -13.32 0.10 -7.67
N THR A 53 -14.59 0.46 -7.54
CA THR A 53 -15.08 1.79 -7.93
C THR A 53 -14.66 2.92 -6.96
N ARG A 54 -14.22 2.61 -5.73
CA ARG A 54 -13.85 3.62 -4.71
C ARG A 54 -12.34 3.90 -4.70
N ASN A 55 -11.96 4.99 -5.34
CA ASN A 55 -10.60 5.54 -5.44
C ASN A 55 -9.88 5.69 -4.06
N ARG A 56 -10.62 5.97 -2.98
CA ARG A 56 -10.07 6.12 -1.62
C ARG A 56 -9.35 4.87 -1.09
N PHE A 57 -9.86 3.67 -1.38
CA PHE A 57 -9.24 2.41 -0.93
C PHE A 57 -8.04 2.01 -1.80
N GLN A 58 -8.06 2.36 -3.09
CA GLN A 58 -6.94 2.12 -4.00
C GLN A 58 -5.73 2.98 -3.64
N ASN A 59 -5.96 4.24 -3.23
CA ASN A 59 -4.86 5.14 -2.87
C ASN A 59 -4.29 4.87 -1.47
N ALA A 60 -5.11 4.42 -0.52
CA ALA A 60 -4.68 4.10 0.84
C ALA A 60 -3.91 2.78 0.89
N ASN A 61 -4.37 1.76 0.16
CA ASN A 61 -3.66 0.51 0.00
C ASN A 61 -2.82 0.59 -1.27
N LYS A 62 -1.68 1.29 -1.20
CA LYS A 62 -0.62 1.13 -2.21
C LYS A 62 -0.16 -0.32 -2.18
N ALA A 63 -0.84 -1.21 -2.91
CA ALA A 63 -0.26 -2.47 -3.33
C ALA A 63 1.05 -2.06 -4.01
N THR A 64 2.18 -2.28 -3.32
CA THR A 64 3.40 -1.58 -3.65
C THR A 64 3.91 -1.99 -5.03
N GLY A 65 3.36 -3.07 -5.62
CA GLY A 65 3.54 -3.50 -7.02
C GLY A 65 4.97 -3.93 -7.34
N LYS A 66 5.93 -3.42 -6.58
CA LYS A 66 7.30 -3.86 -6.46
C LYS A 66 7.25 -5.31 -6.05
N ARG A 67 7.55 -6.18 -7.02
CA ARG A 67 7.94 -7.56 -6.75
C ARG A 67 9.06 -7.48 -5.72
N PHE A 68 8.76 -7.80 -4.46
CA PHE A 68 9.81 -8.09 -3.49
C PHE A 68 10.68 -9.19 -4.11
N GLY A 69 11.97 -8.92 -4.30
CA GLY A 69 12.94 -9.96 -4.64
C GLY A 69 13.65 -9.88 -6.00
N LEU A 70 13.39 -8.89 -6.85
CA LEU A 70 14.29 -8.66 -8.00
C LEU A 70 15.34 -7.61 -7.62
N ILE A 71 16.29 -8.02 -6.78
CA ILE A 71 17.58 -7.34 -6.69
C ILE A 71 18.22 -7.52 -8.07
N ILE A 72 18.21 -6.45 -8.87
CA ILE A 72 18.94 -6.41 -10.13
C ILE A 72 20.41 -6.54 -9.76
N HIS A 73 21.01 -7.68 -10.09
CA HIS A 73 22.45 -7.84 -9.95
C HIS A 73 23.09 -6.97 -11.03
N THR A 74 23.65 -5.84 -10.63
CA THR A 74 24.53 -5.04 -11.49
C THR A 74 25.79 -5.84 -11.77
N GLN A 75 26.27 -5.80 -13.02
CA GLN A 75 27.55 -6.41 -13.39
C GLN A 75 28.68 -5.74 -12.60
N GLU A 76 29.59 -6.54 -12.09
CA GLU A 76 30.78 -6.05 -11.38
C GLU A 76 31.71 -5.35 -12.39
N PRO A 77 32.28 -4.19 -12.06
CA PRO A 77 33.23 -3.51 -12.94
C PRO A 77 34.43 -4.42 -13.21
N SER A 78 34.89 -4.39 -14.46
CA SER A 78 36.00 -5.24 -14.93
C SER A 78 37.36 -4.57 -14.70
N THR A 79 37.37 -3.25 -14.58
CA THR A 79 38.57 -2.43 -14.43
C THR A 79 38.39 -1.37 -13.35
N PRO A 80 39.45 -1.00 -12.61
CA PRO A 80 39.38 0.07 -11.63
C PRO A 80 38.90 1.38 -12.26
N ARG A 81 38.04 2.12 -11.54
CA ARG A 81 37.46 3.42 -11.96
C ARG A 81 36.45 3.35 -13.10
N GLU A 82 35.95 2.16 -13.41
CA GLU A 82 34.87 1.99 -14.40
C GLU A 82 33.52 2.45 -13.84
N VAL A 83 33.27 2.20 -12.55
CA VAL A 83 32.05 2.58 -11.86
C VAL A 83 32.38 3.20 -10.50
N ALA A 84 31.80 4.37 -10.22
CA ALA A 84 31.85 5.00 -8.90
C ALA A 84 30.43 5.11 -8.34
N HIS A 85 30.23 4.60 -7.13
CA HIS A 85 29.00 4.80 -6.38
C HIS A 85 29.16 6.01 -5.48
N MET A 86 28.23 6.97 -5.59
CA MET A 86 28.25 8.17 -4.78
C MET A 86 26.93 8.32 -4.02
N ASP A 87 27.02 8.64 -2.74
CA ASP A 87 25.84 8.94 -1.93
C ASP A 87 26.14 10.01 -0.87
N TRP A 88 25.10 10.75 -0.48
CA TRP A 88 25.20 11.75 0.57
C TRP A 88 24.77 11.14 1.91
N VAL A 89 25.67 11.18 2.88
CA VAL A 89 25.30 10.93 4.28
C VAL A 89 25.04 12.28 4.93
N ALA A 90 23.77 12.57 5.24
CA ALA A 90 23.33 13.83 5.82
C ALA A 90 22.89 13.66 7.29
N ALA A 91 22.59 14.78 7.94
CA ALA A 91 22.18 14.86 9.35
C ALA A 91 23.26 14.37 10.33
N LEU A 92 24.54 14.63 10.00
CA LEU A 92 25.63 14.39 10.93
C LEU A 92 25.50 15.29 12.16
N PRO A 93 25.77 14.78 13.37
CA PRO A 93 25.70 15.58 14.59
C PRO A 93 26.72 16.74 14.52
N PRO A 94 26.37 17.94 15.03
CA PRO A 94 27.31 19.05 15.07
C PRO A 94 28.44 18.73 16.08
N LEU A 95 29.68 18.68 15.60
CA LEU A 95 30.85 18.45 16.46
C LEU A 95 31.47 19.74 17.01
N CYS A 96 31.34 20.87 16.32
CA CYS A 96 31.88 22.18 16.74
C CYS A 96 31.26 23.34 15.94
N ASP A 97 31.67 24.58 16.24
CA ASP A 97 31.19 25.82 15.59
C ASP A 97 31.42 25.89 14.07
N GLN A 98 32.23 24.98 13.51
CA GLN A 98 32.44 24.79 12.07
C GLN A 98 32.09 23.36 11.64
N SER A 99 30.95 22.84 12.08
CA SER A 99 30.49 21.50 11.67
C SER A 99 29.76 21.52 10.32
N TYR A 100 30.18 20.64 9.42
CA TYR A 100 29.40 20.26 8.25
C TYR A 100 28.38 19.18 8.64
N ASN A 101 27.16 19.27 8.13
CA ASN A 101 26.06 18.35 8.48
C ASN A 101 25.89 17.20 7.48
N ALA A 102 26.75 17.12 6.47
CA ALA A 102 26.72 16.09 5.46
C ALA A 102 28.12 15.79 4.91
N CYS A 103 28.33 14.55 4.48
CA CYS A 103 29.50 14.14 3.70
C CYS A 103 29.07 13.42 2.42
N LEU A 104 29.80 13.65 1.34
CA LEU A 104 29.69 12.88 0.10
C LEU A 104 30.62 11.67 0.23
N VAL A 105 30.06 10.47 0.12
CA VAL A 105 30.82 9.22 0.11
C VAL A 105 30.96 8.77 -1.33
N ILE A 106 32.19 8.42 -1.72
CA ILE A 106 32.52 7.90 -3.04
C ILE A 106 33.17 6.52 -2.83
N ASP A 107 32.55 5.48 -3.37
CA ASP A 107 33.07 4.11 -3.41
C ASP A 107 33.45 3.79 -4.87
N GLU A 108 34.75 3.61 -5.10
CA GLU A 108 35.27 3.11 -6.38
C GLU A 108 35.46 1.60 -6.25
N ARG A 109 34.86 0.85 -7.17
CA ARG A 109 35.01 -0.61 -7.27
C ARG A 109 35.82 -0.98 -8.50
#